data_AF-A0A8T7DMR9-F1
#
_entry.id   AF-A0A8T7DMR9-F1
#
_cell.length_a   1.000
_cell.length_b   1.000
_cell.length_c   1.000
_cell.angle_alpha   90.00
_cell.angle_beta   90.00
_cell.angle_gamma   90.00
#
_symmetry.space_group_name_H-M   'P 1'
#
loop_
_entity.id
_entity.type
_entity.pdbx_description
1 polymer ?
#
loop_
_entity_poly.entity_id
_entity_poly.type
_entity_poly.pdbx_seq_one_letter_code
_entity_poly.pdbx_strand_id
1 'polypeptide(L)'
;MRRGVFLYLLMCLSPVATAAESPSITLKASSIYLGGGIGFNTASGGNGTGAQILGGYLFDFKLNGNISTAIELGYMNSGTFDVKNFNNDATARVNDEAKGLWLNVVETFPIGNRVEGLVRLGFDFGDDDGLMAGTGLGYYFNTNWFL
;
A
#
# COMPACT_ATOMS: atom_id res chain seq x y z
N MET A 1 24.73 -25.63 17.86
CA MET A 1 23.33 -25.29 18.19
C MET A 1 23.32 -24.06 19.09
N ARG A 2 22.99 -22.88 18.57
CA ARG A 2 22.88 -21.62 19.34
C ARG A 2 21.42 -21.23 19.39
N ARG A 3 20.84 -21.18 20.59
CA ARG A 3 19.45 -20.75 20.85
C ARG A 3 19.45 -19.23 21.04
N GLY A 4 18.74 -18.52 20.16
CA GLY A 4 18.45 -17.09 20.32
C GLY A 4 17.21 -16.89 21.18
N VAL A 5 17.33 -16.02 22.18
CA VAL A 5 16.27 -15.61 23.10
C VAL A 5 15.36 -14.62 22.37
N PHE A 6 14.07 -14.94 22.23
CA PHE A 6 13.04 -13.99 21.78
C PHE A 6 12.58 -13.14 22.96
N LEU A 7 12.75 -11.83 22.86
CA LEU A 7 12.27 -10.85 23.82
C LEU A 7 10.83 -10.48 23.44
N TYR A 8 9.84 -10.98 24.17
CA TYR A 8 8.44 -10.53 24.05
C TYR A 8 8.27 -9.24 24.84
N LEU A 9 8.05 -8.11 24.16
CA LEU A 9 7.64 -6.86 24.79
C LEU A 9 6.10 -6.84 24.89
N LEU A 10 5.59 -7.20 26.05
CA LEU A 10 4.16 -7.13 26.40
C LEU A 10 3.84 -5.67 26.78
N MET A 11 3.25 -4.90 25.86
CA MET A 11 2.72 -3.58 26.18
C MET A 11 1.32 -3.70 26.77
N CYS A 12 1.17 -3.26 28.02
CA CYS A 12 -0.10 -3.18 28.74
C CYS A 12 -1.06 -2.19 28.04
N LEU A 13 -2.19 -2.69 27.51
CA LEU A 13 -3.34 -1.86 27.17
C LEU A 13 -4.15 -1.58 28.44
N SER A 14 -4.06 -0.35 28.95
CA SER A 14 -5.08 0.20 29.85
C SER A 14 -6.26 0.71 29.03
N PRO A 15 -7.52 0.38 29.37
CA PRO A 15 -8.68 0.94 28.69
C PRO A 15 -8.92 2.37 29.19
N VAL A 16 -8.41 3.36 28.47
CA VAL A 16 -8.91 4.73 28.60
C VAL A 16 -10.23 4.78 27.84
N ALA A 17 -11.34 4.63 28.55
CA ALA A 17 -12.68 4.86 28.03
C ALA A 17 -12.82 6.37 27.75
N THR A 18 -12.36 6.79 26.58
CA THR A 18 -12.65 8.11 26.03
C THR A 18 -14.05 8.03 25.46
N ALA A 19 -15.00 8.80 25.99
CA ALA A 19 -16.30 8.98 25.39
C ALA A 19 -16.10 9.60 23.99
N ALA A 20 -16.14 8.76 22.96
CA ALA A 20 -16.06 9.19 21.59
C ALA A 20 -17.36 9.93 21.25
N GLU A 21 -17.28 11.26 21.17
CA GLU A 21 -18.20 12.02 20.32
C GLU A 21 -18.17 11.32 18.96
N SER A 22 -19.29 10.75 18.51
CA SER A 22 -19.34 10.09 17.21
C SER A 22 -19.06 11.16 16.16
N PRO A 23 -17.88 11.20 15.54
CA PRO A 23 -17.63 12.16 14.48
C PRO A 23 -18.58 11.76 13.37
N SER A 24 -19.54 12.62 13.02
CA SER A 24 -20.35 12.40 11.83
C SER A 24 -19.41 12.43 10.64
N ILE A 25 -19.03 11.25 10.13
CA ILE A 25 -18.22 11.12 8.93
C ILE A 25 -19.11 11.54 7.76
N THR A 26 -19.01 12.81 7.37
CA THR A 26 -19.64 13.30 6.14
C THR A 26 -18.74 12.89 4.98
N LEU A 27 -19.14 11.82 4.28
CA LEU A 27 -18.44 11.37 3.09
C LEU A 27 -18.70 12.34 1.94
N LYS A 28 -17.64 12.96 1.43
CA LYS A 28 -17.71 13.80 0.23
C LYS A 28 -17.35 12.97 -0.99
N ALA A 29 -18.29 12.86 -1.93
CA ALA A 29 -18.05 12.13 -3.18
C ALA A 29 -16.88 12.72 -3.99
N SER A 30 -16.64 14.04 -3.88
CA SER A 30 -15.50 14.72 -4.52
C SER A 30 -14.14 14.32 -3.97
N SER A 31 -14.10 13.68 -2.80
CA SER A 31 -12.87 13.23 -2.16
C SER A 31 -12.55 11.77 -2.47
N ILE A 32 -13.41 11.10 -3.25
CA ILE A 32 -13.18 9.73 -3.72
C ILE A 32 -12.39 9.79 -5.03
N TYR A 33 -11.34 8.98 -5.13
CA TYR A 33 -10.62 8.75 -6.37
C TYR A 33 -10.53 7.25 -6.68
N LEU A 34 -10.37 6.95 -7.97
CA LEU A 34 -10.14 5.61 -8.47
C LEU A 34 -8.86 5.63 -9.31
N GLY A 35 -8.07 4.57 -9.20
CA GLY A 35 -6.80 4.42 -9.89
C GLY A 35 -6.52 2.98 -10.26
N GLY A 36 -5.48 2.80 -11.05
CA GLY A 36 -4.94 1.50 -11.39
C GLY A 36 -3.47 1.62 -11.74
N GLY A 37 -2.73 0.52 -11.64
CA GLY A 37 -1.29 0.50 -11.86
C GLY A 37 -0.81 -0.83 -12.38
N ILE A 38 0.40 -0.81 -12.92
CA ILE A 38 1.15 -2.01 -13.31
C ILE A 38 2.36 -2.07 -12.39
N GLY A 39 2.55 -3.22 -11.74
CA GLY A 39 3.65 -3.47 -10.81
C GLY A 39 4.63 -4.48 -11.40
N PHE A 40 5.92 -4.27 -11.15
CA PHE A 40 6.96 -5.25 -11.45
C PHE A 40 7.44 -5.83 -10.12
N ASN A 41 7.15 -7.11 -9.90
CA ASN A 41 7.40 -7.82 -8.66
C ASN A 41 8.57 -8.78 -8.84
N THR A 42 9.37 -8.97 -7.78
CA THR A 42 10.43 -9.98 -7.76
C THR A 42 10.30 -10.79 -6.48
N ALA A 43 10.15 -12.11 -6.62
CA ALA A 43 10.05 -13.04 -5.50
C ALA A 43 10.93 -14.26 -5.77
N SER A 44 11.75 -14.67 -4.78
CA SER A 44 12.58 -15.89 -4.85
C SER A 44 13.43 -16.07 -6.13
N GLY A 45 13.90 -14.96 -6.72
CA GLY A 45 14.71 -14.97 -7.94
C GLY A 45 13.91 -15.03 -9.25
N GLY A 46 12.58 -15.01 -9.18
CA GLY A 46 11.69 -14.86 -10.32
C GLY A 46 11.10 -13.46 -10.43
N ASN A 47 10.70 -13.08 -11.64
CA ASN A 47 10.06 -11.79 -11.92
C ASN A 47 8.61 -12.01 -12.32
N GLY A 48 7.72 -11.14 -11.83
CA GLY A 48 6.30 -11.11 -12.16
C GLY A 48 5.90 -9.69 -12.59
N THR A 49 5.03 -9.57 -13.58
CA THR A 49 4.38 -8.29 -13.91
C THR A 49 2.91 -8.40 -13.55
N GLY A 50 2.50 -7.53 -12.65
CA GLY A 50 1.17 -7.52 -12.06
C GLY A 50 0.38 -6.28 -12.42
N ALA A 51 -0.91 -6.33 -12.15
CA ALA A 51 -1.81 -5.18 -12.25
C ALA A 51 -2.53 -4.98 -10.93
N GLN A 52 -2.84 -3.72 -10.63
CA GLN A 52 -3.62 -3.35 -9.46
C GLN A 52 -4.69 -2.34 -9.82
N ILE A 53 -5.80 -2.40 -9.08
CA ILE A 53 -6.84 -1.40 -9.07
C ILE A 53 -6.99 -0.90 -7.63
N LEU A 54 -7.27 0.38 -7.47
CA LEU A 54 -7.41 0.99 -6.16
C LEU A 54 -8.49 2.06 -6.15
N GLY A 55 -9.09 2.25 -4.99
CA GLY A 55 -9.96 3.36 -4.69
C GLY A 55 -9.56 3.96 -3.35
N GLY A 56 -9.57 5.28 -3.27
CA GLY A 56 -9.20 5.98 -2.06
C GLY A 56 -10.16 7.09 -1.69
N TYR A 57 -10.13 7.46 -0.41
CA TYR A 57 -10.84 8.60 0.14
C TYR A 57 -9.82 9.56 0.75
N LEU A 58 -9.76 10.77 0.20
CA LEU A 58 -8.94 11.86 0.70
C LEU A 58 -9.65 12.54 1.87
N PHE A 59 -8.98 12.66 3.01
CA PHE A 59 -9.53 13.42 4.13
C PHE A 59 -9.39 14.92 3.89
N ASP A 60 -10.38 15.68 4.35
CA ASP A 60 -10.41 17.14 4.20
C ASP A 60 -9.38 17.85 5.08
N PHE A 61 -8.88 17.19 6.13
CA PHE A 61 -7.87 17.78 7.01
C PHE A 61 -6.48 17.69 6.37
N LYS A 62 -5.62 18.67 6.69
CA LYS A 62 -4.22 18.65 6.33
C LYS A 62 -3.35 18.59 7.57
N LEU A 63 -2.46 17.61 7.63
CA LEU A 63 -1.43 17.54 8.65
C LEU A 63 -0.35 18.59 8.34
N ASN A 64 0.05 19.36 9.35
CA ASN A 64 1.06 20.40 9.22
C ASN A 64 0.80 21.39 8.05
N GLY A 65 -0.48 21.66 7.74
CA GLY A 65 -0.93 22.59 6.70
C GLY A 65 -0.77 22.12 5.25
N ASN A 66 0.16 21.21 4.97
CA ASN A 66 0.56 20.86 3.60
C ASN A 66 0.54 19.35 3.32
N ILE A 67 0.39 18.49 4.33
CA ILE A 67 0.34 17.05 4.15
C ILE A 67 -1.11 16.61 4.04
N SER A 68 -1.44 15.96 2.95
CA SER A 68 -2.75 15.38 2.69
C SER A 68 -2.76 13.92 3.11
N THR A 69 -3.79 13.50 3.85
CA THR A 69 -3.95 12.11 4.29
C THR A 69 -5.13 11.47 3.56
N ALA A 70 -4.96 10.24 3.12
CA ALA A 70 -6.02 9.43 2.50
C ALA A 70 -6.00 8.01 3.06
N ILE A 71 -7.12 7.31 2.90
CA ILE A 71 -7.17 5.85 3.03
C ILE A 71 -7.40 5.26 1.63
N GLU A 72 -6.61 4.28 1.25
CA GLU A 72 -6.69 3.55 -0.02
C GLU A 72 -7.03 2.10 0.28
N LEU A 73 -7.99 1.55 -0.46
CA LEU A 73 -8.20 0.12 -0.59
C LEU A 73 -7.91 -0.29 -2.02
N GLY A 74 -7.36 -1.47 -2.21
CA GLY A 74 -7.13 -1.97 -3.55
C GLY A 74 -7.07 -3.47 -3.62
N TYR A 75 -7.09 -3.94 -4.85
CA TYR A 75 -6.85 -5.33 -5.19
C TYR A 75 -5.64 -5.38 -6.11
N MET A 76 -4.67 -6.22 -5.78
CA MET A 76 -3.51 -6.47 -6.62
C MET A 76 -3.46 -7.92 -7.07
N ASN A 77 -2.88 -8.12 -8.24
CA ASN A 77 -2.41 -9.41 -8.72
C ASN A 77 -0.98 -9.21 -9.20
N SER A 78 0.00 -9.89 -8.57
CA SER A 78 1.42 -9.75 -8.87
C SER A 78 1.82 -10.28 -10.25
N GLY A 79 0.94 -11.06 -10.88
CA GLY A 79 1.27 -11.90 -12.02
C GLY A 79 2.05 -13.15 -11.60
N THR A 80 2.17 -14.09 -12.54
CA THR A 80 2.94 -15.32 -12.37
C THR A 80 4.43 -15.03 -12.31
N PHE A 81 5.16 -15.60 -11.35
CA PHE A 81 6.62 -15.44 -11.26
C PHE A 81 7.36 -16.42 -12.18
N ASP A 82 8.13 -15.89 -13.12
CA ASP A 82 9.03 -16.68 -13.98
C ASP A 82 10.36 -16.89 -13.25
N VAL A 83 10.69 -18.14 -12.87
CA VAL A 83 11.93 -18.49 -12.13
C VAL A 83 12.88 -19.25 -13.06
N LYS A 84 14.16 -18.84 -13.14
CA LYS A 84 15.15 -19.59 -13.91
C LYS A 84 15.60 -20.83 -13.14
N ASN A 85 15.44 -22.03 -13.73
CA ASN A 85 16.01 -23.24 -13.18
C ASN A 85 17.52 -23.29 -13.45
N PHE A 86 18.33 -23.15 -12.40
CA PHE A 86 19.80 -23.20 -12.49
C PHE A 86 20.37 -24.55 -12.97
N ASN A 87 19.57 -25.61 -13.02
CA ASN A 87 20.00 -26.95 -13.41
C ASN A 87 19.79 -27.31 -14.89
N ASN A 88 19.07 -26.50 -15.69
CA ASN A 88 18.74 -26.93 -17.07
C ASN A 88 18.50 -25.81 -18.10
N ASP A 89 18.93 -24.57 -17.84
CA ASP A 89 18.69 -23.37 -18.69
C ASP A 89 17.23 -23.10 -19.10
N ALA A 90 16.27 -23.90 -18.60
CA ALA A 90 14.86 -23.75 -18.82
C ALA A 90 14.26 -22.77 -17.80
N THR A 91 13.47 -21.81 -18.26
CA THR A 91 12.63 -20.99 -17.38
C THR A 91 11.48 -21.84 -16.88
N ALA A 92 11.39 -22.06 -15.57
CA ALA A 92 10.25 -22.68 -14.94
C ALA A 92 9.30 -21.59 -14.47
N ARG A 93 8.06 -21.60 -14.97
CA ARG A 93 7.00 -20.78 -14.40
C ARG A 93 6.62 -21.41 -13.08
N VAL A 94 6.84 -20.70 -11.98
CA VAL A 94 6.25 -21.11 -10.71
C VAL A 94 4.92 -20.36 -10.65
N ASN A 95 3.82 -21.11 -10.52
CA ASN A 95 2.48 -20.55 -10.34
C ASN A 95 2.30 -19.99 -8.92
N ASP A 96 3.29 -19.24 -8.47
CA ASP A 96 3.20 -18.43 -7.27
C ASP A 96 2.65 -17.08 -7.73
N GLU A 97 1.53 -16.67 -7.16
CA GLU A 97 0.81 -15.45 -7.53
C GLU A 97 0.36 -14.79 -6.24
N ALA A 98 0.91 -13.61 -5.92
CA ALA A 98 0.42 -12.80 -4.81
C ALA A 98 -0.82 -12.05 -5.30
N LYS A 99 -1.98 -12.47 -4.80
CA LYS A 99 -3.27 -11.81 -5.04
C LYS A 99 -3.86 -11.45 -3.70
N GLY A 100 -4.23 -10.19 -3.54
CA GLY A 100 -4.60 -9.69 -2.23
C GLY A 100 -5.44 -8.44 -2.31
N LEU A 101 -6.36 -8.35 -1.36
CA LEU A 101 -6.93 -7.07 -0.97
C LEU A 101 -5.96 -6.42 0.01
N TRP A 102 -5.69 -5.15 -0.20
CA TRP A 102 -4.85 -4.37 0.70
C TRP A 102 -5.55 -3.09 1.12
N LEU A 103 -5.15 -2.58 2.27
CA LEU A 103 -5.60 -1.31 2.83
C LEU A 103 -4.38 -0.50 3.26
N ASN A 104 -4.25 0.71 2.73
CA ASN A 104 -3.18 1.63 3.06
C ASN A 104 -3.72 2.95 3.61
N VAL A 105 -3.00 3.52 4.56
CA VAL A 105 -3.01 4.95 4.83
C VAL A 105 -1.94 5.59 3.95
N VAL A 106 -2.30 6.67 3.29
CA VAL A 106 -1.42 7.39 2.37
C VAL A 106 -1.26 8.82 2.83
N GLU A 107 -0.02 9.26 2.92
CA GLU A 107 0.31 10.67 3.14
C GLU A 107 1.00 11.22 1.92
N THR A 108 0.57 12.39 1.49
CA THR A 108 1.08 13.08 0.31
C THR A 108 1.58 14.46 0.71
N PHE A 109 2.79 14.82 0.27
CA PHE A 109 3.44 16.08 0.60
C PHE A 109 3.97 16.77 -0.66
N PRO A 110 3.82 18.10 -0.77
CA PRO A 110 4.26 18.83 -1.95
C PRO A 110 5.79 18.89 -2.00
N ILE A 111 6.37 18.51 -3.14
CA ILE A 111 7.81 18.66 -3.43
C ILE A 111 8.02 19.89 -4.34
N GLY A 112 7.08 20.16 -5.23
CA GLY A 112 7.09 21.34 -6.09
C GLY A 112 5.69 21.66 -6.63
N ASN A 113 5.61 22.61 -7.57
CA ASN A 113 4.32 23.13 -8.03
C ASN A 113 3.43 22.11 -8.77
N ARG A 114 3.98 20.97 -9.20
CA ARG A 114 3.27 19.89 -9.90
C ARG A 114 3.73 18.50 -9.50
N VAL A 115 4.60 18.41 -8.50
CA VAL A 115 5.23 17.16 -8.06
C VAL A 115 4.96 16.99 -6.58
N GLU A 116 4.47 15.82 -6.23
CA GLU A 116 4.24 15.45 -4.84
C GLU A 116 4.99 14.17 -4.52
N GLY A 117 5.44 14.06 -3.28
CA GLY A 117 5.90 12.81 -2.72
C GLY A 117 4.75 12.15 -2.01
N LEU A 118 4.71 10.83 -2.05
CA LEU A 118 3.75 10.04 -1.30
C LEU A 118 4.46 8.95 -0.51
N VAL A 119 3.88 8.63 0.63
CA VAL A 119 4.23 7.47 1.45
C VAL A 119 2.97 6.68 1.76
N ARG A 120 3.06 5.36 1.72
CA ARG A 120 1.98 4.41 1.98
C ARG A 120 2.39 3.50 3.12
N LEU A 121 1.50 3.31 4.07
CA LEU A 121 1.64 2.33 5.15
C LEU A 121 0.33 1.59 5.32
N GLY A 122 0.38 0.28 5.38
CA GLY A 122 -0.84 -0.49 5.47
C GLY A 122 -0.62 -1.97 5.65
N PHE A 123 -1.65 -2.71 5.30
CA PHE A 123 -1.73 -4.14 5.46
C PHE A 123 -2.28 -4.79 4.20
N ASP A 124 -1.65 -5.89 3.81
CA ASP A 124 -2.20 -6.83 2.85
C ASP A 124 -2.97 -7.91 3.61
N PHE A 125 -4.18 -8.21 3.13
CA PHE A 125 -5.08 -9.25 3.62
C PHE A 125 -5.15 -10.44 2.66
N GLY A 126 -4.18 -10.54 1.75
CA GLY A 126 -3.98 -11.72 0.91
C GLY A 126 -3.46 -12.93 1.69
N ASP A 127 -3.02 -13.95 0.96
CA ASP A 127 -2.65 -15.25 1.52
C ASP A 127 -1.41 -15.21 2.45
N ASP A 128 -0.63 -14.12 2.38
CA ASP A 128 0.47 -13.78 3.29
C ASP A 128 0.16 -12.45 4.00
N ASP A 129 -0.62 -12.50 5.08
CA ASP A 129 -0.94 -11.33 5.91
C ASP A 129 0.34 -10.56 6.29
N GLY A 130 0.46 -9.32 5.80
CA GLY A 130 1.74 -8.61 5.82
C GLY A 130 1.60 -7.10 5.96
N LEU A 131 2.61 -6.49 6.59
CA LEU A 131 2.77 -5.05 6.58
C LEU A 131 3.23 -4.59 5.20
N MET A 132 2.54 -3.58 4.67
CA MET A 132 2.91 -2.89 3.45
C MET A 132 3.50 -1.52 3.77
N ALA A 133 4.60 -1.20 3.10
CA ALA A 133 5.17 0.14 3.12
C ALA A 133 5.64 0.49 1.70
N GLY A 134 5.40 1.73 1.29
CA GLY A 134 5.79 2.21 -0.03
C GLY A 134 6.05 3.70 -0.03
N THR A 135 6.84 4.14 -1.00
CA THR A 135 6.97 5.56 -1.32
C THR A 135 6.89 5.74 -2.82
N GLY A 136 6.48 6.92 -3.26
CA GLY A 136 6.34 7.23 -4.67
C GLY A 136 6.37 8.73 -4.92
N LEU A 137 6.25 9.07 -6.19
CA LEU A 137 6.10 10.44 -6.65
C LEU A 137 4.83 10.51 -7.48
N GLY A 138 4.12 11.63 -7.34
CA GLY A 138 2.95 11.98 -8.10
C GLY A 138 3.21 13.19 -9.00
N TYR A 139 2.66 13.18 -10.21
CA TYR A 139 2.73 14.32 -11.13
C TYR A 139 1.33 14.78 -11.58
N TYR A 140 1.07 16.07 -11.43
CA TYR A 140 -0.16 16.69 -11.91
C TYR A 140 -0.01 17.17 -13.36
N PHE A 141 -0.70 16.51 -14.28
CA PHE A 141 -0.86 16.99 -15.66
C PHE A 141 -1.90 18.11 -15.76
N ASN A 142 -2.98 17.98 -14.99
CA ASN A 142 -4.09 18.94 -14.90
C ASN A 142 -4.81 18.75 -13.55
N THR A 143 -5.70 19.67 -13.17
CA THR A 143 -6.44 19.64 -11.88
C THR A 143 -7.24 18.34 -11.64
N ASN A 144 -7.53 17.58 -12.71
CA ASN A 144 -8.40 16.41 -12.65
C ASN A 144 -7.67 15.05 -12.87
N TRP A 145 -6.38 15.06 -13.22
CA TRP A 145 -5.66 13.83 -13.58
C TRP A 145 -4.27 13.80 -12.93
N PHE A 146 -4.00 12.70 -12.25
CA PHE A 146 -2.81 12.43 -11.47
C PHE A 146 -2.21 11.09 -11.90
N LEU A 147 -0.88 11.03 -12.02
CA LEU A 147 -0.08 9.82 -12.25
C LEU A 147 0.85 9.61 -11.06
#